data_AF-A0A7K6TTG1-F1
#
_entry.id   AF-A0A7K6TTG1-F1
#
_cell.length_a   1.000
_cell.length_b   1.000
_cell.length_c   1.000
_cell.angle_alpha   90.00
_cell.angle_beta   90.00
_cell.angle_gamma   90.00
#
_symmetry.space_group_name_H-M   'P 1'
#
loop_
_entity.id
_entity.type
_entity.pdbx_description
1 polymer ?
#
loop_
_entity_poly.entity_id
_entity_poly.type
_entity_poly.pdbx_seq_one_letter_code
_entity_poly.pdbx_strand_id
1 'polypeptide(L)'
;MKSYFTKESKILAHDEKAALYSKLLESAQEQHRKLQSRTDKLEALVKEAESCLAALGAGMCFQACCSDCRASLGLALLLFSHSFSPFLLELESLKAQEERLQRELSDLEAENEQMLAQMNLLKEKEQSCQELLEEYNFTEWEITEWSQQQAVFNFLYDAVELTVVFGPPVDGDVFGEDPSRKIVSLKFESLLDEEKAPPSSCLVQRLIFQFIESQGCWQEKCPTLGYLPQVLQDVSLVVNHCKILGEEIEFLERWGGKFNLLKADISDTKVKLLFSASTVFAKFEVTLSLSASYPSASLPFTVRRQIGNIGEEEISAVLSRVPTGYHYLRRVVSSIHQDLLRDPR
;
A
#
# COMPACT_ATOMS: atom_id res chain seq x y z
N MET A 1 -13.88 9.71 -36.53
CA MET A 1 -15.13 8.94 -36.68
C MET A 1 -15.19 7.63 -35.87
N LYS A 2 -14.09 7.10 -35.30
CA LYS A 2 -14.11 5.86 -34.49
C LYS A 2 -14.57 6.02 -33.02
N SER A 3 -14.48 7.21 -32.41
CA SER A 3 -14.82 7.39 -30.98
C SER A 3 -16.33 7.60 -30.69
N TYR A 4 -17.13 7.93 -31.71
CA TYR A 4 -18.58 8.09 -31.54
C TYR A 4 -19.28 6.73 -31.44
N PHE A 5 -18.94 5.78 -32.33
CA PHE A 5 -19.51 4.43 -32.35
C PHE A 5 -19.25 3.63 -31.07
N THR A 6 -18.08 3.82 -30.43
CA THR A 6 -17.75 3.12 -29.17
C THR A 6 -18.57 3.64 -27.99
N LYS A 7 -18.95 4.92 -27.99
CA LYS A 7 -19.81 5.49 -26.94
C LYS A 7 -21.25 5.03 -27.09
N GLU A 8 -21.75 4.98 -28.32
CA GLU A 8 -23.13 4.56 -28.63
C GLU A 8 -23.34 3.06 -28.34
N SER A 9 -22.36 2.21 -28.67
CA SER A 9 -22.38 0.79 -28.34
C SER A 9 -22.37 0.49 -26.82
N LYS A 10 -21.67 1.32 -26.03
CA LYS A 10 -21.66 1.19 -24.56
C LYS A 10 -23.00 1.59 -23.93
N ILE A 11 -23.68 2.60 -24.49
CA ILE A 11 -25.00 3.03 -24.02
C ILE A 11 -26.04 1.94 -24.29
N LEU A 12 -26.04 1.38 -25.51
CA LEU A 12 -26.94 0.27 -25.87
C LEU A 12 -26.75 -0.96 -24.95
N ALA A 13 -25.49 -1.35 -24.67
CA ALA A 13 -25.23 -2.48 -23.78
C ALA A 13 -25.68 -2.21 -22.32
N HIS A 14 -25.62 -0.96 -21.87
CA HIS A 14 -26.11 -0.58 -20.54
C HIS A 14 -27.64 -0.64 -20.47
N ASP A 15 -28.34 -0.17 -21.51
CA ASP A 15 -29.80 -0.19 -21.58
C ASP A 15 -30.35 -1.63 -21.69
N GLU A 16 -29.68 -2.50 -22.45
CA GLU A 16 -30.00 -3.93 -22.50
C GLU A 16 -29.81 -4.61 -21.14
N LYS A 17 -28.74 -4.27 -20.41
CA LYS A 17 -28.48 -4.80 -19.07
C LYS A 17 -29.54 -4.32 -18.07
N ALA A 18 -29.94 -3.05 -18.13
CA ALA A 18 -31.01 -2.51 -17.29
C ALA A 18 -32.34 -3.24 -17.54
N ALA A 19 -32.71 -3.46 -18.82
CA ALA A 19 -33.92 -4.19 -19.18
C ALA A 19 -33.91 -5.65 -18.70
N LEU A 20 -32.74 -6.31 -18.73
CA LEU A 20 -32.60 -7.67 -18.20
C LEU A 20 -32.79 -7.72 -16.68
N TYR A 21 -32.21 -6.79 -15.93
CA TYR A 21 -32.40 -6.76 -14.48
C TYR A 21 -33.83 -6.42 -14.08
N SER A 22 -34.51 -5.52 -14.79
CA SER A 22 -35.92 -5.24 -14.55
C SER A 22 -36.79 -6.49 -14.73
N LYS A 23 -36.57 -7.28 -15.80
CA LYS A 23 -37.28 -8.55 -16.01
C LYS A 23 -36.98 -9.58 -14.92
N LEU A 24 -35.72 -9.67 -14.47
CA LEU A 24 -35.33 -10.59 -13.41
C LEU A 24 -36.02 -10.22 -12.09
N LEU A 25 -36.09 -8.91 -11.78
CA LEU A 25 -36.76 -8.41 -10.59
C LEU A 25 -38.27 -8.70 -10.62
N GLU A 26 -38.95 -8.45 -11.75
CA GLU A 26 -40.37 -8.76 -11.91
C GLU A 26 -40.65 -10.26 -11.74
N SER A 27 -39.82 -11.12 -12.34
CA SER A 27 -39.93 -12.58 -12.19
C SER A 27 -39.73 -13.01 -10.74
N ALA A 28 -38.77 -12.44 -10.02
CA ALA A 28 -38.51 -12.76 -8.62
C ALA A 28 -39.70 -12.34 -7.73
N GLN A 29 -40.28 -11.17 -7.98
CA GLN A 29 -41.47 -10.68 -7.27
C GLN A 29 -42.69 -11.59 -7.50
N GLU A 30 -42.88 -12.08 -8.73
CA GLU A 30 -43.98 -13.00 -9.03
C GLU A 30 -43.83 -14.35 -8.33
N GLN A 31 -42.62 -14.92 -8.30
CA GLN A 31 -42.36 -16.15 -7.54
C GLN A 31 -42.59 -15.95 -6.04
N HIS A 32 -42.22 -14.80 -5.49
CA HIS A 32 -42.45 -14.48 -4.09
C HIS A 32 -43.95 -14.43 -3.75
N ARG A 33 -44.77 -13.74 -4.57
CA ARG A 33 -46.24 -13.72 -4.40
C ARG A 33 -46.84 -15.12 -4.45
N LYS A 34 -46.36 -15.96 -5.38
CA LYS A 34 -46.84 -17.34 -5.51
C LYS A 34 -46.52 -18.18 -4.27
N LEU A 35 -45.29 -18.06 -3.73
CA LEU A 35 -44.91 -18.74 -2.48
C LEU A 35 -45.76 -18.27 -1.31
N GLN A 36 -45.96 -16.96 -1.17
CA GLN A 36 -46.76 -16.39 -0.10
C GLN A 36 -48.20 -16.92 -0.12
N SER A 37 -48.82 -16.98 -1.31
CA SER A 37 -50.17 -17.56 -1.47
C SER A 37 -50.25 -19.06 -1.10
N ARG A 38 -49.14 -19.79 -1.20
CA ARG A 38 -49.07 -21.21 -0.81
C ARG A 38 -48.92 -21.35 0.71
N THR A 39 -48.15 -20.47 1.34
CA THR A 39 -48.01 -20.39 2.79
C THR A 39 -49.35 -20.10 3.45
N ASP A 40 -50.11 -19.11 2.94
CA ASP A 40 -51.43 -18.75 3.48
C ASP A 40 -52.42 -19.94 3.42
N LYS A 41 -52.37 -20.73 2.33
CA LYS A 41 -53.18 -21.95 2.20
C LYS A 41 -52.79 -23.02 3.22
N LEU A 42 -51.50 -23.19 3.50
CA LEU A 42 -51.04 -24.14 4.51
C LEU A 42 -51.48 -23.72 5.91
N GLU A 43 -51.41 -22.43 6.22
CA GLU A 43 -51.85 -21.91 7.53
C GLU A 43 -53.36 -22.13 7.75
N ALA A 44 -54.18 -21.96 6.70
CA ALA A 44 -55.61 -22.26 6.77
C ALA A 44 -55.89 -23.75 7.06
N LEU A 45 -55.14 -24.66 6.43
CA LEU A 45 -55.27 -26.11 6.69
C LEU A 45 -54.84 -26.50 8.11
N VAL A 46 -53.80 -25.86 8.65
CA VAL A 46 -53.36 -26.08 10.04
C VAL A 46 -54.46 -25.66 11.02
N LYS A 47 -55.07 -24.49 10.83
CA LYS A 47 -56.20 -24.03 11.67
C LYS A 47 -57.39 -24.99 11.62
N GLU A 48 -57.71 -25.53 10.44
CA GLU A 48 -58.78 -26.53 10.30
C GLU A 48 -58.46 -27.84 11.06
N ALA A 49 -57.20 -28.31 10.98
CA ALA A 49 -56.75 -29.50 11.71
C ALA A 49 -56.79 -29.30 13.24
N GLU A 50 -56.40 -28.12 13.72
CA GLU A 50 -56.51 -27.75 15.14
C GLU A 50 -57.96 -27.74 15.62
N SER A 51 -58.88 -27.20 14.81
CA SER A 51 -60.32 -27.23 15.08
C SER A 51 -60.87 -28.66 15.18
N CYS A 52 -60.48 -29.54 14.25
CA CYS A 52 -60.86 -30.96 14.27
C CYS A 52 -60.35 -31.68 15.53
N LEU A 53 -59.10 -31.41 15.94
CA LEU A 53 -58.51 -31.99 17.15
C LEU A 53 -59.25 -31.54 18.41
N ALA A 54 -59.62 -30.25 18.50
CA ALA A 54 -60.40 -29.73 19.62
C ALA A 54 -61.78 -30.41 19.72
N ALA A 55 -62.45 -30.64 18.59
CA ALA A 55 -63.74 -31.33 18.54
C ALA A 55 -63.62 -32.80 18.99
N LEU A 56 -62.57 -33.51 18.57
CA LEU A 56 -62.29 -34.87 19.02
C LEU A 56 -62.00 -34.94 20.52
N GLY A 57 -61.19 -34.02 21.05
CA GLY A 57 -60.91 -33.92 22.49
C GLY A 57 -62.18 -33.71 23.34
N ALA A 58 -63.11 -32.89 22.85
CA ALA A 58 -64.40 -32.69 23.52
C ALA A 58 -65.30 -33.95 23.48
N GLY A 59 -65.29 -34.71 22.38
CA GLY A 59 -66.05 -35.96 22.24
C GLY A 59 -65.56 -37.09 23.16
N MET A 60 -64.27 -37.13 23.48
CA MET A 60 -63.69 -38.13 24.39
C MET A 60 -63.94 -37.85 25.88
N CYS A 61 -64.40 -36.65 26.24
CA CYS A 61 -64.68 -36.27 27.62
C CYS A 61 -66.03 -36.82 28.15
N PHE A 62 -66.94 -37.25 27.26
CA PHE A 62 -68.25 -37.81 27.62
C PHE A 62 -68.22 -39.31 27.92
N GLN A 63 -67.11 -40.00 27.59
CA GLN A 63 -67.00 -41.46 27.60
C GLN A 63 -65.94 -41.95 28.60
N ALA A 64 -65.84 -41.27 29.75
CA ALA A 64 -64.92 -41.59 30.85
C ALA A 64 -65.65 -41.99 32.17
N CYS A 65 -66.82 -42.63 32.06
CA CYS A 65 -67.59 -43.14 33.22
C CYS A 65 -67.47 -44.65 33.49
N CYS A 66 -66.58 -45.39 32.82
CA CYS A 66 -66.42 -46.82 33.07
C CYS A 66 -65.04 -47.16 33.67
N SER A 67 -65.07 -47.79 34.84
CA SER A 67 -63.93 -48.15 35.70
C SER A 67 -62.95 -49.17 35.07
N ASP A 68 -63.27 -49.76 33.93
CA ASP A 68 -62.47 -50.83 33.31
C ASP A 68 -61.39 -50.32 32.35
N CYS A 69 -61.29 -49.01 32.11
CA CYS A 69 -60.29 -48.46 31.19
C CYS A 69 -58.91 -48.23 31.82
N ARG A 70 -58.68 -48.53 33.11
CA ARG A 70 -57.40 -48.21 33.77
C ARG A 70 -56.23 -49.09 33.30
N ALA A 71 -56.48 -50.36 32.98
CA ALA A 71 -55.46 -51.28 32.50
C ALA A 71 -55.10 -51.08 31.02
N SER A 72 -56.10 -50.77 30.18
CA SER A 72 -55.90 -50.47 28.75
C SER A 72 -55.23 -49.11 28.55
N LEU A 73 -55.57 -48.11 29.37
CA LEU A 73 -54.86 -46.81 29.40
C LEU A 73 -53.41 -46.98 29.85
N GLY A 74 -53.12 -47.83 30.84
CA GLY A 74 -51.75 -48.09 31.31
C GLY A 74 -50.87 -48.75 30.25
N LEU A 75 -51.39 -49.75 29.53
CA LEU A 75 -50.69 -50.37 28.40
C LEU A 75 -50.54 -49.43 27.20
N ALA A 76 -51.55 -48.62 26.89
CA ALA A 76 -51.47 -47.61 25.84
C ALA A 76 -50.47 -46.50 26.18
N LEU A 77 -50.42 -46.02 27.43
CA LEU A 77 -49.41 -45.06 27.90
C LEU A 77 -48.00 -45.66 27.91
N LEU A 78 -47.83 -46.92 28.29
CA LEU A 78 -46.54 -47.60 28.24
C LEU A 78 -46.05 -47.81 26.82
N LEU A 79 -46.92 -48.24 25.89
CA LEU A 79 -46.61 -48.36 24.47
C LEU A 79 -46.30 -47.00 23.86
N PHE A 80 -47.10 -45.96 24.18
CA PHE A 80 -46.87 -44.59 23.75
C PHE A 80 -45.55 -44.04 24.27
N SER A 81 -45.24 -44.25 25.56
CA SER A 81 -43.95 -43.89 26.17
C SER A 81 -42.77 -44.62 25.51
N HIS A 82 -42.92 -45.92 25.24
CA HIS A 82 -41.86 -46.70 24.60
C HIS A 82 -41.65 -46.34 23.12
N SER A 83 -42.69 -45.86 22.42
CA SER A 83 -42.60 -45.36 21.04
C SER A 83 -42.19 -43.89 20.94
N PHE A 84 -42.49 -43.08 21.95
CA PHE A 84 -42.25 -41.64 21.95
C PHE A 84 -40.93 -41.26 22.63
N SER A 85 -40.42 -42.09 23.55
CA SER A 85 -39.13 -41.89 24.21
C SER A 85 -37.93 -41.81 23.24
N PRO A 86 -37.82 -42.64 22.18
CA PRO A 86 -36.75 -42.49 21.19
C PRO A 86 -36.81 -41.15 20.45
N PHE A 87 -38.02 -40.68 20.15
CA PHE A 87 -38.25 -39.40 19.47
C PHE A 87 -37.88 -38.21 20.37
N LEU A 88 -38.17 -38.28 21.68
CA LEU A 88 -37.73 -37.25 22.63
C LEU A 88 -36.21 -37.16 22.75
N LEU A 89 -35.51 -38.31 22.78
CA LEU A 89 -34.05 -38.36 22.80
C LEU A 89 -33.43 -37.82 21.50
N GLU A 90 -34.05 -38.12 20.36
CA GLU A 90 -33.63 -37.57 19.06
C GLU A 90 -33.84 -36.05 19.00
N LEU A 91 -34.96 -35.55 19.56
CA LEU A 91 -35.25 -34.12 19.64
C LEU A 91 -34.29 -33.39 20.59
N GLU A 92 -33.94 -33.98 21.72
CA GLU A 92 -32.89 -33.44 22.62
C GLU A 92 -31.51 -33.43 21.94
N SER A 93 -31.16 -34.50 21.21
CA SER A 93 -29.92 -34.57 20.43
C SER A 93 -29.87 -33.52 19.33
N LEU A 94 -30.96 -33.33 18.59
CA LEU A 94 -31.08 -32.32 17.54
C LEU A 94 -30.98 -30.91 18.12
N LYS A 95 -31.61 -30.66 19.27
CA LYS A 95 -31.52 -29.37 19.96
C LYS A 95 -30.09 -29.08 20.42
N ALA A 96 -29.39 -30.07 20.97
CA ALA A 96 -27.99 -29.91 21.34
C ALA A 96 -27.09 -29.65 20.11
N GLN A 97 -27.41 -30.26 18.97
CA GLN A 97 -26.71 -30.04 17.71
C GLN A 97 -26.99 -28.63 17.14
N GLU A 98 -28.24 -28.16 17.20
CA GLU A 98 -28.63 -26.80 16.82
C GLU A 98 -27.89 -25.75 17.65
N GLU A 99 -27.89 -25.89 18.98
CA GLU A 99 -27.16 -24.98 19.88
C GLU A 99 -25.64 -24.97 19.63
N ARG A 100 -25.08 -26.10 19.21
CA ARG A 100 -23.66 -26.18 18.82
C ARG A 100 -23.40 -25.45 17.51
N LEU A 101 -24.20 -25.72 16.48
CA LEU A 101 -24.08 -25.06 15.18
C LEU A 101 -24.29 -23.55 15.30
N GLN A 102 -25.19 -23.11 16.17
CA GLN A 102 -25.44 -21.68 16.40
C GLN A 102 -24.25 -20.98 17.07
N ARG A 103 -23.54 -21.68 17.96
CA ARG A 103 -22.26 -21.20 18.52
C ARG A 103 -21.17 -21.12 17.44
N GLU A 104 -21.01 -22.19 16.66
CA GLU A 104 -20.04 -22.23 15.56
C GLU A 104 -20.31 -21.11 14.54
N LEU A 105 -21.57 -20.84 14.20
CA LEU A 105 -21.95 -19.71 13.34
C LEU A 105 -21.60 -18.36 13.96
N SER A 106 -21.86 -18.17 15.25
CA SER A 106 -21.55 -16.91 15.96
C SER A 106 -20.05 -16.65 16.01
N ASP A 107 -19.25 -17.70 16.25
CA ASP A 107 -17.79 -17.62 16.24
C ASP A 107 -17.27 -17.27 14.83
N LEU A 108 -17.83 -17.89 13.79
CA LEU A 108 -17.45 -17.65 12.41
C LEU A 108 -17.85 -16.25 11.92
N GLU A 109 -19.00 -15.73 12.38
CA GLU A 109 -19.42 -14.35 12.14
C GLU A 109 -18.45 -13.35 12.78
N ALA A 110 -18.03 -13.59 14.03
CA ALA A 110 -17.04 -12.75 14.71
C ALA A 110 -15.68 -12.76 14.02
N GLU A 111 -15.21 -13.93 13.56
CA GLU A 111 -13.98 -14.05 12.76
C GLU A 111 -14.09 -13.30 11.43
N ASN A 112 -15.24 -13.37 10.76
CA ASN A 112 -15.47 -12.68 9.49
C ASN A 112 -15.50 -11.16 9.68
N GLU A 113 -16.14 -10.66 10.74
CA GLU A 113 -16.10 -9.23 11.10
C GLU A 113 -14.67 -8.74 11.37
N GLN A 114 -13.87 -9.54 12.11
CA GLN A 114 -12.47 -9.23 12.36
C GLN A 114 -11.66 -9.18 11.06
N MET A 115 -11.86 -10.15 10.16
CA MET A 115 -11.18 -10.19 8.87
C MET A 115 -11.56 -9.01 7.98
N LEU A 116 -12.84 -8.63 7.96
CA LEU A 116 -13.33 -7.44 7.25
C LEU A 116 -12.69 -6.16 7.79
N ALA A 117 -12.58 -6.01 9.11
CA ALA A 117 -11.90 -4.87 9.72
C ALA A 117 -10.41 -4.81 9.33
N GLN A 118 -9.72 -5.96 9.32
CA GLN A 118 -8.33 -6.04 8.86
C GLN A 118 -8.20 -5.70 7.37
N MET A 119 -9.11 -6.20 6.53
CA MET A 119 -9.12 -5.93 5.09
C MET A 119 -9.32 -4.43 4.80
N ASN A 120 -10.24 -3.78 5.53
CA ASN A 120 -10.47 -2.34 5.40
C ASN A 120 -9.22 -1.53 5.80
N LEU A 121 -8.57 -1.89 6.91
CA LEU A 121 -7.32 -1.25 7.34
C LEU A 121 -6.21 -1.40 6.28
N LEU A 122 -6.09 -2.59 5.68
CA LEU A 122 -5.11 -2.83 4.62
C LEU A 122 -5.43 -2.02 3.37
N LYS A 123 -6.71 -1.91 3.01
CA LYS A 123 -7.16 -1.12 1.86
C LYS A 123 -6.90 0.38 2.05
N GLU A 124 -7.12 0.91 3.25
CA GLU A 124 -6.75 2.30 3.58
C GLU A 124 -5.25 2.53 3.48
N LYS A 125 -4.44 1.58 3.97
CA LYS A 125 -2.97 1.64 3.82
C LYS A 125 -2.54 1.57 2.36
N GLU A 126 -3.13 0.69 1.56
CA GLU A 126 -2.86 0.57 0.12
C GLU A 126 -3.18 1.89 -0.58
N GLN A 127 -4.34 2.48 -0.32
CA GLN A 127 -4.74 3.75 -0.89
C GLN A 127 -3.79 4.88 -0.47
N SER A 128 -3.40 4.95 0.80
CA SER A 128 -2.41 5.93 1.27
C SER A 128 -1.04 5.75 0.60
N CYS A 129 -0.58 4.51 0.40
CA CYS A 129 0.66 4.23 -0.33
C CYS A 129 0.55 4.63 -1.81
N GLN A 130 -0.61 4.40 -2.44
CA GLN A 130 -0.84 4.78 -3.83
C GLN A 130 -0.87 6.30 -3.99
N GLU A 131 -1.55 7.02 -3.09
CA GLU A 131 -1.57 8.48 -3.07
C GLU A 131 -0.15 9.05 -2.90
N LEU A 132 0.66 8.46 -2.02
CA LEU A 132 2.08 8.80 -1.90
C LEU A 132 2.85 8.53 -3.20
N LEU A 133 2.65 7.37 -3.84
CA LEU A 133 3.32 7.06 -5.13
C LEU A 133 2.94 8.04 -6.24
N GLU A 134 1.70 8.51 -6.28
CA GLU A 134 1.24 9.52 -7.24
C GLU A 134 1.78 10.92 -6.91
N GLU A 135 1.90 11.27 -5.62
CA GLU A 135 2.53 12.52 -5.16
C GLU A 135 4.03 12.54 -5.49
N TYR A 136 4.72 11.41 -5.27
CA TYR A 136 6.12 11.21 -5.61
C TYR A 136 6.24 10.52 -6.98
N ASN A 137 5.82 11.19 -8.05
CA ASN A 137 6.11 10.71 -9.40
C ASN A 137 7.64 10.76 -9.62
N PHE A 138 8.31 9.62 -9.41
CA PHE A 138 9.78 9.46 -9.52
C PHE A 138 10.31 9.54 -10.96
N THR A 139 9.48 9.90 -11.93
CA THR A 139 9.92 10.06 -13.32
C THR A 139 10.71 11.37 -13.45
N GLU A 140 11.96 11.35 -12.99
CA GLU A 140 12.91 12.49 -13.03
C GLU A 140 13.49 12.76 -14.42
N TRP A 141 13.04 12.04 -15.47
CA TRP A 141 13.55 12.19 -16.84
C TRP A 141 12.52 12.68 -17.83
N GLU A 142 13.01 13.42 -18.82
CA GLU A 142 12.27 13.86 -20.00
C GLU A 142 12.96 13.34 -21.25
N ILE A 143 12.18 12.93 -22.26
CA ILE A 143 12.72 12.51 -23.56
C ILE A 143 12.85 13.75 -24.43
N THR A 144 14.07 14.06 -24.84
CA THR A 144 14.37 15.20 -25.71
C THR A 144 14.51 14.79 -27.17
N GLU A 145 15.03 13.59 -27.43
CA GLU A 145 15.16 13.04 -28.76
C GLU A 145 14.77 11.57 -28.78
N TRP A 146 13.97 11.18 -29.78
CA TRP A 146 13.72 9.77 -30.10
C TRP A 146 13.84 9.58 -31.61
N SER A 147 14.82 8.79 -32.04
CA SER A 147 15.06 8.46 -33.44
C SER A 147 15.25 6.96 -33.64
N GLN A 148 15.36 6.54 -34.90
CA GLN A 148 15.71 5.16 -35.19
C GLN A 148 17.12 4.81 -34.69
N GLN A 149 18.04 5.76 -34.52
CA GLN A 149 19.44 5.45 -34.19
C GLN A 149 19.76 5.67 -32.71
N GLN A 150 19.04 6.58 -32.05
CA GLN A 150 19.32 6.95 -30.68
C GLN A 150 18.08 7.50 -29.96
N ALA A 151 18.12 7.46 -28.63
CA ALA A 151 17.22 8.20 -27.76
C ALA A 151 18.03 8.99 -26.74
N VAL A 152 17.58 10.21 -26.44
CA VAL A 152 18.23 11.10 -25.49
C VAL A 152 17.24 11.42 -24.37
N PHE A 153 17.69 11.21 -23.13
CA PHE A 153 16.93 11.44 -21.91
C PHE A 153 17.66 12.47 -21.06
N ASN A 154 16.94 13.48 -20.60
CA ASN A 154 17.48 14.49 -19.70
C ASN A 154 16.96 14.26 -18.28
N PHE A 155 17.85 14.39 -17.30
CA PHE A 155 17.57 14.29 -15.88
C PHE A 155 17.94 15.59 -15.16
N LEU A 156 17.32 15.83 -14.00
CA LEU A 156 17.66 16.93 -13.09
C LEU A 156 17.64 18.30 -13.81
N TYR A 157 16.52 18.63 -14.47
CA TYR A 157 16.35 19.89 -15.21
C TYR A 157 17.46 20.14 -16.25
N ASP A 158 17.67 19.16 -17.13
CA ASP A 158 18.68 19.19 -18.20
C ASP A 158 20.14 19.23 -17.74
N ALA A 159 20.44 18.98 -16.46
CA ALA A 159 21.81 18.99 -15.95
C ALA A 159 22.58 17.68 -16.22
N VAL A 160 21.87 16.58 -16.46
CA VAL A 160 22.45 15.26 -16.78
C VAL A 160 21.76 14.69 -18.01
N GLU A 161 22.52 14.38 -19.03
CA GLU A 161 22.02 13.79 -20.27
C GLU A 161 22.41 12.31 -20.35
N LEU A 162 21.47 11.46 -20.74
CA LEU A 162 21.68 10.06 -21.09
C LEU A 162 21.39 9.86 -22.56
N THR A 163 22.43 9.53 -23.32
CA THR A 163 22.33 9.16 -24.73
C THR A 163 22.38 7.64 -24.86
N VAL A 164 21.32 7.07 -25.44
CA VAL A 164 21.17 5.63 -25.73
C VAL A 164 21.26 5.42 -27.24
N VAL A 165 22.27 4.69 -27.70
CA VAL A 165 22.46 4.38 -29.13
C VAL A 165 21.93 2.98 -29.41
N PHE A 166 21.01 2.87 -30.35
CA PHE A 166 20.38 1.62 -30.74
C PHE A 166 21.18 0.86 -31.80
N GLY A 167 21.08 -0.47 -31.76
CA GLY A 167 21.57 -1.36 -32.81
C GLY A 167 20.71 -1.29 -34.08
N PRO A 168 21.10 -2.01 -35.14
CA PRO A 168 20.32 -2.08 -36.37
C PRO A 168 18.86 -2.50 -36.07
N PRO A 169 17.88 -1.96 -36.80
CA PRO A 169 16.47 -2.31 -36.60
C PRO A 169 16.26 -3.81 -36.85
N VAL A 170 15.36 -4.41 -36.08
CA VAL A 170 14.96 -5.81 -36.25
C VAL A 170 14.00 -5.89 -37.45
N ASP A 171 14.08 -6.97 -38.24
CA ASP A 171 13.21 -7.15 -39.41
C ASP A 171 11.73 -7.04 -39.03
N GLY A 172 11.04 -6.04 -39.58
CA GLY A 172 9.63 -5.75 -39.31
C GLY A 172 9.36 -4.61 -38.30
N ASP A 173 10.40 -4.11 -37.62
CA ASP A 173 10.28 -2.98 -36.70
C ASP A 173 10.55 -1.64 -37.42
N VAL A 174 9.47 -1.01 -37.87
CA VAL A 174 9.51 0.27 -38.61
C VAL A 174 9.77 1.46 -37.66
N PHE A 175 9.39 1.33 -36.39
CA PHE A 175 9.39 2.44 -35.41
C PHE A 175 10.51 2.34 -34.37
N GLY A 176 11.25 1.22 -34.33
CA GLY A 176 12.36 1.03 -33.40
C GLY A 176 11.91 0.70 -31.98
N GLU A 177 10.67 0.21 -31.81
CA GLU A 177 10.00 -0.03 -30.53
C GLU A 177 10.13 -1.49 -30.04
N ASP A 178 10.78 -2.37 -30.81
CA ASP A 178 10.91 -3.77 -30.42
C ASP A 178 11.77 -3.90 -29.14
N PRO A 179 11.23 -4.48 -28.04
CA PRO A 179 11.96 -4.62 -26.78
C PRO A 179 13.21 -5.53 -26.87
N SER A 180 13.30 -6.37 -27.90
CA SER A 180 14.46 -7.22 -28.17
C SER A 180 15.61 -6.47 -28.85
N ARG A 181 15.38 -5.22 -29.27
CA ARG A 181 16.38 -4.39 -29.96
C ARG A 181 17.62 -4.18 -29.08
N LYS A 182 18.79 -4.45 -29.65
CA LYS A 182 20.07 -4.33 -28.95
C LYS A 182 20.44 -2.86 -28.70
N ILE A 183 21.03 -2.57 -27.54
CA ILE A 183 21.65 -1.28 -27.25
C ILE A 183 23.17 -1.37 -27.48
N VAL A 184 23.69 -0.46 -28.29
CA VAL A 184 25.11 -0.41 -28.69
C VAL A 184 25.93 0.38 -27.68
N SER A 185 25.39 1.46 -27.14
CA SER A 185 26.04 2.23 -26.08
C SER A 185 25.04 3.00 -25.25
N LEU A 186 25.32 3.13 -23.95
CA LEU A 186 24.74 4.14 -23.08
C LEU A 186 25.85 5.09 -22.64
N LYS A 187 25.62 6.39 -22.74
CA LYS A 187 26.55 7.43 -22.32
C LYS A 187 25.83 8.45 -21.48
N PHE A 188 26.48 8.84 -20.38
CA PHE A 188 26.01 9.90 -19.51
C PHE A 188 26.93 11.10 -19.62
N GLU A 189 26.36 12.29 -19.76
CA GLU A 189 27.09 13.54 -19.88
C GLU A 189 26.57 14.59 -18.89
N SER A 190 27.50 15.36 -18.34
CA SER A 190 27.22 16.47 -17.43
C SER A 190 27.06 17.75 -18.25
N LEU A 191 25.93 18.42 -18.10
CA LEU A 191 25.66 19.70 -18.75
C LEU A 191 25.67 20.89 -17.77
N LEU A 192 26.03 20.64 -16.52
CA LEU A 192 26.11 21.66 -15.48
C LEU A 192 27.39 22.50 -15.64
N ASP A 193 27.23 23.82 -15.60
CA ASP A 193 28.35 24.76 -15.52
C ASP A 193 28.85 24.86 -14.06
N GLU A 194 29.88 24.08 -13.71
CA GLU A 194 30.45 24.02 -12.35
C GLU A 194 30.92 25.39 -11.82
N GLU A 195 31.29 26.34 -12.70
CA GLU A 195 31.76 27.66 -12.27
C GLU A 195 30.61 28.59 -11.85
N LYS A 196 29.42 28.40 -12.43
CA LYS A 196 28.24 29.23 -12.16
C LYS A 196 27.23 28.56 -11.22
N ALA A 197 27.25 27.25 -11.12
CA ALA A 197 26.28 26.50 -10.36
C ALA A 197 26.49 26.65 -8.82
N PRO A 198 25.40 26.60 -8.03
CA PRO A 198 25.50 26.52 -6.59
C PRO A 198 26.32 25.30 -6.13
N PRO A 199 27.07 25.39 -5.02
CA PRO A 199 27.82 24.25 -4.48
C PRO A 199 26.94 23.02 -4.21
N SER A 200 25.68 23.22 -3.80
CA SER A 200 24.68 22.16 -3.61
C SER A 200 24.46 21.38 -4.91
N SER A 201 24.22 22.07 -6.03
CA SER A 201 24.03 21.46 -7.36
C SER A 201 25.28 20.71 -7.84
N CYS A 202 26.47 21.29 -7.65
CA CYS A 202 27.72 20.63 -8.00
C CYS A 202 27.92 19.33 -7.20
N LEU A 203 27.60 19.33 -5.90
CA LEU A 203 27.63 18.12 -5.07
C LEU A 203 26.65 17.06 -5.58
N VAL A 204 25.39 17.44 -5.81
CA VAL A 204 24.35 16.52 -6.32
C VAL A 204 24.82 15.83 -7.59
N GLN A 205 25.35 16.60 -8.53
CA GLN A 205 25.83 16.05 -9.79
C GLN A 205 27.02 15.12 -9.59
N ARG A 206 28.00 15.47 -8.76
CA ARG A 206 29.15 14.61 -8.45
C ARG A 206 28.71 13.27 -7.85
N LEU A 207 27.70 13.27 -6.96
CA LEU A 207 27.17 12.03 -6.38
C LEU A 207 26.46 11.18 -7.44
N ILE A 208 25.69 11.79 -8.35
CA ILE A 208 25.04 11.07 -9.46
C ILE A 208 26.10 10.41 -10.36
N PHE A 209 27.16 11.15 -10.74
CA PHE A 209 28.23 10.59 -11.56
C PHE A 209 29.05 9.52 -10.82
N GLN A 210 29.27 9.68 -9.52
CA GLN A 210 29.87 8.63 -8.70
C GLN A 210 29.06 7.34 -8.75
N PHE A 211 27.72 7.41 -8.72
CA PHE A 211 26.87 6.23 -8.92
C PHE A 211 27.06 5.66 -10.32
N ILE A 212 26.93 6.48 -11.36
CA ILE A 212 27.03 6.06 -12.75
C ILE A 212 28.35 5.33 -13.01
N GLU A 213 29.46 5.86 -12.51
CA GLU A 213 30.79 5.26 -12.63
C GLU A 213 30.91 3.96 -11.82
N SER A 214 30.33 3.92 -10.62
CA SER A 214 30.36 2.72 -9.75
C SER A 214 29.63 1.52 -10.36
N GLN A 215 28.64 1.76 -11.23
CA GLN A 215 27.87 0.69 -11.87
C GLN A 215 28.66 -0.03 -12.98
N GLY A 216 29.82 0.49 -13.40
CA GLY A 216 30.68 -0.12 -14.42
C GLY A 216 30.09 -0.01 -15.83
N CYS A 217 30.08 -1.12 -16.58
CA CYS A 217 29.61 -1.13 -17.97
C CYS A 217 28.08 -1.18 -18.04
N TRP A 218 27.45 -0.02 -18.18
CA TRP A 218 25.99 0.10 -18.38
C TRP A 218 25.44 -0.70 -19.55
N GLN A 219 26.24 -0.92 -20.59
CA GLN A 219 25.87 -1.77 -21.73
C GLN A 219 25.62 -3.23 -21.34
N GLU A 220 26.36 -3.77 -20.36
CA GLU A 220 26.15 -5.14 -19.88
C GLU A 220 24.86 -5.25 -19.07
N LYS A 221 24.50 -4.19 -18.36
CA LYS A 221 23.24 -4.10 -17.58
C LYS A 221 22.02 -3.83 -18.44
N CYS A 222 22.22 -3.19 -19.58
CA CYS A 222 21.16 -2.83 -20.52
C CYS A 222 21.49 -3.33 -21.93
N PRO A 223 21.48 -4.65 -22.18
CA PRO A 223 21.84 -5.20 -23.47
C PRO A 223 20.76 -4.94 -24.53
N THR A 224 19.49 -4.82 -24.13
CA THR A 224 18.34 -4.63 -25.01
C THR A 224 17.40 -3.55 -24.50
N LEU A 225 16.55 -3.03 -25.40
CA LEU A 225 15.59 -1.96 -25.12
C LEU A 225 14.62 -2.31 -23.98
N GLY A 226 14.26 -3.59 -23.82
CA GLY A 226 13.42 -4.06 -22.71
C GLY A 226 14.00 -3.81 -21.31
N TYR A 227 15.32 -3.66 -21.17
CA TYR A 227 15.98 -3.32 -19.90
C TYR A 227 16.11 -1.82 -19.68
N LEU A 228 15.84 -1.00 -20.69
CA LEU A 228 15.97 0.46 -20.59
C LEU A 228 15.08 1.07 -19.51
N PRO A 229 13.78 0.69 -19.37
CA PRO A 229 12.94 1.21 -18.28
C PRO A 229 13.51 0.95 -16.89
N GLN A 230 14.14 -0.21 -16.67
CA GLN A 230 14.76 -0.54 -15.39
C GLN A 230 15.97 0.36 -15.11
N VAL A 231 16.83 0.57 -16.10
CA VAL A 231 17.97 1.49 -15.96
C VAL A 231 17.52 2.92 -15.70
N LEU A 232 16.51 3.39 -16.42
CA LEU A 232 15.94 4.72 -16.21
C LEU A 232 15.38 4.85 -14.78
N GLN A 233 14.69 3.83 -14.28
CA GLN A 233 14.18 3.81 -12.91
C GLN A 233 15.30 3.84 -11.86
N ASP A 234 16.34 3.03 -12.03
CA ASP A 234 17.48 2.96 -11.11
C ASP A 234 18.21 4.32 -11.03
N VAL A 235 18.43 4.96 -12.18
CA VAL A 235 19.04 6.29 -12.26
C VAL A 235 18.11 7.34 -11.68
N SER A 236 16.82 7.33 -12.01
CA SER A 236 15.82 8.26 -11.46
C SER A 236 15.77 8.23 -9.94
N LEU A 237 15.86 7.05 -9.33
CA LEU A 237 15.85 6.92 -7.87
C LEU A 237 17.05 7.64 -7.24
N VAL A 238 18.25 7.44 -7.80
CA VAL A 238 19.48 8.08 -7.31
C VAL A 238 19.43 9.59 -7.54
N VAL A 239 18.99 10.02 -8.73
CA VAL A 239 18.83 11.43 -9.08
C VAL A 239 17.87 12.11 -8.11
N ASN A 240 16.72 11.51 -7.82
CA ASN A 240 15.73 12.05 -6.89
C ASN A 240 16.31 12.17 -5.46
N HIS A 241 16.98 11.12 -4.95
CA HIS A 241 17.60 11.18 -3.63
C HIS A 241 18.68 12.26 -3.53
N CYS A 242 19.51 12.40 -4.56
CA CYS A 242 20.54 13.43 -4.60
C CYS A 242 19.92 14.83 -4.73
N LYS A 243 18.86 15.01 -5.54
CA LYS A 243 18.11 16.26 -5.65
C LYS A 243 17.56 16.70 -4.29
N ILE A 244 16.89 15.79 -3.57
CA ILE A 244 16.38 16.06 -2.21
C ILE A 244 17.54 16.48 -1.29
N LEU A 245 18.68 15.80 -1.34
CA LEU A 245 19.87 16.17 -0.57
C LEU A 245 20.35 17.60 -0.90
N GLY A 246 20.36 17.98 -2.18
CA GLY A 246 20.67 19.35 -2.61
C GLY A 246 19.74 20.38 -1.97
N GLU A 247 18.43 20.12 -2.01
CA GLU A 247 17.41 20.96 -1.37
C GLU A 247 17.56 20.99 0.17
N GLU A 248 18.00 19.89 0.77
CA GLU A 248 18.29 19.83 2.20
C GLU A 248 19.44 20.77 2.57
N ILE A 249 20.50 20.79 1.78
CA ILE A 249 21.66 21.65 2.02
C ILE A 249 21.30 23.11 1.83
N GLU A 250 20.59 23.46 0.76
CA GLU A 250 20.11 24.84 0.54
C GLU A 250 19.20 25.32 1.67
N PHE A 251 18.36 24.43 2.20
CA PHE A 251 17.56 24.72 3.38
C PHE A 251 18.43 24.97 4.61
N LEU A 252 19.48 24.18 4.84
CA LEU A 252 20.38 24.34 5.97
C LEU A 252 21.24 25.60 5.84
N GLU A 253 21.64 25.99 4.63
CA GLU A 253 22.32 27.26 4.40
C GLU A 253 21.42 28.45 4.71
N ARG A 254 20.13 28.38 4.33
CA ARG A 254 19.17 29.46 4.52
C ARG A 254 18.56 29.53 5.92
N TRP A 255 18.34 28.39 6.56
CA TRP A 255 17.58 28.26 7.82
C TRP A 255 18.37 27.61 8.95
N GLY A 256 19.64 27.26 8.73
CA GLY A 256 20.51 26.59 9.69
C GLY A 256 20.63 27.31 11.04
N GLY A 257 20.56 28.64 11.04
CA GLY A 257 20.61 29.43 12.28
C GLY A 257 19.55 29.03 13.31
N LYS A 258 18.38 28.52 12.89
CA LYS A 258 17.34 27.99 13.79
C LYS A 258 17.80 26.76 14.59
N PHE A 259 18.82 26.07 14.11
CA PHE A 259 19.37 24.83 14.67
C PHE A 259 20.74 25.05 15.31
N ASN A 260 21.15 26.30 15.59
CA ASN A 260 22.51 26.66 16.02
C ASN A 260 23.60 26.23 15.02
N LEU A 261 23.23 26.02 13.75
CA LEU A 261 24.17 25.80 12.65
C LEU A 261 24.62 27.17 12.12
N LEU A 262 25.89 27.49 12.36
CA LEU A 262 26.48 28.77 11.94
C LEU A 262 26.83 28.79 10.46
N LYS A 263 27.36 27.67 9.94
CA LYS A 263 27.83 27.58 8.57
C LYS A 263 27.70 26.13 8.07
N ALA A 264 27.21 26.00 6.84
CA ALA A 264 27.39 24.80 6.03
C ALA A 264 28.41 25.13 4.93
N ASP A 265 29.33 24.21 4.67
CA ASP A 265 30.37 24.35 3.65
C ASP A 265 30.50 23.02 2.91
N ILE A 266 30.66 23.06 1.59
CA ILE A 266 30.76 21.87 0.76
C ILE A 266 32.17 21.82 0.19
N SER A 267 32.86 20.70 0.42
CA SER A 267 34.16 20.42 -0.17
C SER A 267 34.09 19.07 -0.86
N ASP A 268 33.94 19.10 -2.18
CA ASP A 268 33.76 17.91 -3.00
C ASP A 268 32.54 17.08 -2.56
N THR A 269 32.72 15.83 -2.13
CA THR A 269 31.64 14.96 -1.60
C THR A 269 31.43 15.12 -0.09
N LYS A 270 32.15 16.05 0.56
CA LYS A 270 32.10 16.25 2.01
C LYS A 270 31.33 17.51 2.38
N VAL A 271 30.36 17.38 3.27
CA VAL A 271 29.60 18.50 3.83
C VAL A 271 30.07 18.78 5.25
N LYS A 272 30.53 19.99 5.50
CA LYS A 272 30.98 20.48 6.79
C LYS A 272 29.90 21.33 7.42
N LEU A 273 29.50 20.99 8.63
CA LEU A 273 28.46 21.66 9.40
C LEU A 273 29.07 22.19 10.69
N LEU A 274 29.18 23.52 10.81
CA LEU A 274 29.72 24.19 11.99
C LEU A 274 28.59 24.57 12.94
N PHE A 275 28.53 23.92 14.08
CA PHE A 275 27.59 24.23 15.15
C PHE A 275 28.22 25.13 16.20
N SER A 276 27.43 26.05 16.74
CA SER A 276 27.85 26.89 17.87
C SER A 276 26.65 27.32 18.69
N ALA A 277 26.68 27.03 19.98
CA ALA A 277 25.68 27.48 20.94
C ALA A 277 26.39 27.97 22.21
N SER A 278 26.11 29.23 22.58
CA SER A 278 26.67 29.83 23.78
C SER A 278 26.04 29.31 25.06
N THR A 279 24.76 28.91 25.02
CA THR A 279 23.98 28.39 26.16
C THR A 279 24.62 27.15 26.76
N VAL A 280 24.98 26.18 25.92
CA VAL A 280 25.67 24.94 26.31
C VAL A 280 27.20 25.05 26.23
N PHE A 281 27.72 26.25 25.96
CA PHE A 281 29.15 26.54 25.77
C PHE A 281 29.84 25.54 24.83
N ALA A 282 29.26 25.31 23.66
CA ALA A 282 29.74 24.32 22.69
C ALA A 282 29.96 24.92 21.31
N LYS A 283 31.06 24.51 20.68
CA LYS A 283 31.38 24.80 19.28
C LYS A 283 32.15 23.65 18.67
N PHE A 284 31.62 23.06 17.62
CA PHE A 284 32.22 21.91 16.94
C PHE A 284 31.79 21.88 15.47
N GLU A 285 32.61 21.25 14.65
CA GLU A 285 32.37 21.06 13.23
C GLU A 285 32.19 19.56 12.95
N VAL A 286 31.11 19.19 12.28
CA VAL A 286 30.87 17.82 11.83
C VAL A 286 31.12 17.79 10.33
N THR A 287 32.02 16.93 9.87
CA THR A 287 32.23 16.67 8.44
C THR A 287 31.59 15.35 8.09
N LEU A 288 30.62 15.37 7.19
CA LEU A 288 29.91 14.20 6.67
C LEU A 288 30.47 13.86 5.29
N SER A 289 30.85 12.62 5.06
CA SER A 289 31.25 12.15 3.73
C SER A 289 30.04 11.54 3.04
N LEU A 290 29.55 12.19 1.99
CA LEU A 290 28.37 11.75 1.26
C LEU A 290 28.77 10.79 0.14
N SER A 291 27.83 9.96 -0.25
CA SER A 291 27.95 9.05 -1.40
C SER A 291 26.60 8.95 -2.08
N ALA A 292 26.58 8.41 -3.29
CA ALA A 292 25.35 8.22 -4.04
C ALA A 292 24.35 7.25 -3.40
N SER A 293 24.78 6.49 -2.39
CA SER A 293 23.90 5.64 -1.58
C SER A 293 23.11 6.39 -0.49
N TYR A 294 23.27 7.72 -0.39
CA TYR A 294 22.42 8.55 0.45
C TYR A 294 20.95 8.46 0.00
N PRO A 295 19.96 8.43 0.91
CA PRO A 295 20.08 8.43 2.37
C PRO A 295 20.15 7.03 3.01
N SER A 296 20.26 5.97 2.21
CA SER A 296 20.08 4.58 2.64
C SER A 296 21.30 3.98 3.35
N ALA A 297 22.51 4.47 3.07
CA ALA A 297 23.72 4.01 3.73
C ALA A 297 24.05 4.81 4.98
N SER A 298 24.82 4.21 5.90
CA SER A 298 25.40 4.95 7.02
C SER A 298 26.33 6.04 6.52
N LEU A 299 26.28 7.22 7.15
CA LEU A 299 27.12 8.35 6.80
C LEU A 299 28.45 8.29 7.57
N PRO A 300 29.60 8.10 6.90
CA PRO A 300 30.89 8.29 7.53
C PRO A 300 31.05 9.76 7.93
N PHE A 301 31.48 9.98 9.16
CA PHE A 301 31.64 11.33 9.70
C PHE A 301 32.90 11.47 10.53
N THR A 302 33.36 12.71 10.69
CA THR A 302 34.44 13.10 11.60
C THR A 302 34.05 14.36 12.34
N VAL A 303 34.42 14.47 13.62
CA VAL A 303 34.07 15.63 14.45
C VAL A 303 35.32 16.41 14.84
N ARG A 304 35.33 17.71 14.56
CA ARG A 304 36.35 18.64 15.01
C ARG A 304 35.79 19.53 16.12
N ARG A 305 36.12 19.19 17.36
CA ARG A 305 35.77 19.97 18.54
C ARG A 305 36.60 21.27 18.62
N GLN A 306 35.95 22.39 18.92
CA GLN A 306 36.62 23.67 19.21
C GLN A 306 36.39 24.11 20.66
N ILE A 307 35.15 23.99 21.16
CA ILE A 307 34.72 24.41 22.51
C ILE A 307 33.69 23.40 23.03
N GLY A 308 33.71 23.10 24.33
CA GLY A 308 32.78 22.17 24.99
C GLY A 308 33.26 20.71 24.91
N ASN A 309 32.40 19.77 25.35
CA ASN A 309 32.77 18.35 25.47
C ASN A 309 32.21 17.46 24.35
N ILE A 310 31.39 18.01 23.44
CA ILE A 310 30.78 17.24 22.35
C ILE A 310 31.86 16.73 21.40
N GLY A 311 31.91 15.41 21.19
CA GLY A 311 32.86 14.71 20.33
C GLY A 311 32.16 13.69 19.42
N GLU A 312 32.92 12.68 18.99
CA GLU A 312 32.43 11.67 18.05
C GLU A 312 31.39 10.74 18.68
N GLU A 313 31.52 10.41 19.97
CA GLU A 313 30.60 9.51 20.66
C GLU A 313 29.18 10.07 20.73
N GLU A 314 29.04 11.35 21.10
CA GLU A 314 27.73 12.01 21.18
C GLU A 314 27.07 12.15 19.80
N ILE A 315 27.86 12.49 18.78
CA ILE A 315 27.37 12.61 17.40
C ILE A 315 27.00 11.24 16.81
N SER A 316 27.79 10.20 17.11
CA SER A 316 27.49 8.82 16.74
C SER A 316 26.16 8.36 17.34
N ALA A 317 25.93 8.67 18.63
CA ALA A 317 24.69 8.33 19.31
C ALA A 317 23.48 8.97 18.63
N VAL A 318 23.58 10.25 18.24
CA VAL A 318 22.52 10.94 17.50
C VAL A 318 22.28 10.30 16.14
N LEU A 319 23.32 10.10 15.32
CA LEU A 319 23.22 9.51 13.98
C LEU A 319 22.59 8.11 14.01
N SER A 320 22.93 7.29 15.02
CA SER A 320 22.39 5.93 15.19
C SER A 320 20.89 5.89 15.49
N ARG A 321 20.36 6.98 16.08
CA ARG A 321 18.95 7.07 16.48
C ARG A 321 18.05 7.61 15.38
N VAL A 322 18.61 8.38 14.45
CA VAL A 322 17.85 8.95 13.34
C VAL A 322 17.67 7.88 12.26
N PRO A 323 16.43 7.53 11.87
CA PRO A 323 16.20 6.60 10.78
C PRO A 323 16.63 7.20 9.43
N THR A 324 17.34 6.38 8.65
CA THR A 324 17.67 6.64 7.24
C THR A 324 16.40 6.85 6.41
N GLY A 325 16.44 7.73 5.42
CA GLY A 325 15.32 7.96 4.50
C GLY A 325 15.12 9.43 4.13
N TYR A 326 13.93 9.77 3.65
CA TYR A 326 13.57 11.12 3.17
C TYR A 326 13.96 12.21 4.17
N HIS A 327 14.64 13.28 3.75
CA HIS A 327 15.12 14.37 4.63
C HIS A 327 16.05 13.94 5.79
N TYR A 328 16.92 12.95 5.56
CA TYR A 328 17.80 12.41 6.59
C TYR A 328 18.72 13.48 7.21
N LEU A 329 19.39 14.28 6.40
CA LEU A 329 20.34 15.30 6.85
C LEU A 329 19.64 16.37 7.70
N ARG A 330 18.47 16.87 7.27
CA ARG A 330 17.66 17.81 8.06
C ARG A 330 17.25 17.23 9.40
N ARG A 331 16.85 15.95 9.44
CA ARG A 331 16.52 15.26 10.70
C ARG A 331 17.73 15.13 11.62
N VAL A 332 18.89 14.75 11.07
CA VAL A 332 20.15 14.67 11.84
C VAL A 332 20.49 16.02 12.45
N VAL A 333 20.47 17.11 11.68
CA VAL A 333 20.74 18.46 12.19
C VAL A 333 19.73 18.87 13.27
N SER A 334 18.45 18.53 13.07
CA SER A 334 17.40 18.80 14.04
C SER A 334 17.62 18.04 15.35
N SER A 335 18.03 16.76 15.28
CA SER A 335 18.34 15.95 16.46
C SER A 335 19.58 16.46 17.18
N ILE A 336 20.66 16.80 16.47
CA ILE A 336 21.85 17.43 17.08
C ILE A 336 21.45 18.69 17.85
N HIS A 337 20.61 19.54 17.25
CA HIS A 337 20.12 20.74 17.92
C HIS A 337 19.32 20.42 19.19
N GLN A 338 18.40 19.45 19.12
CA GLN A 338 17.51 19.10 20.23
C GLN A 338 18.23 18.38 21.37
N ASP A 339 19.16 17.50 21.06
CA ASP A 339 19.81 16.63 22.05
C ASP A 339 21.06 17.26 22.66
N LEU A 340 21.83 17.99 21.87
CA LEU A 340 23.17 18.44 22.25
C LEU A 340 23.28 19.95 22.46
N LEU A 341 22.38 20.73 21.85
CA LEU A 341 22.49 22.20 21.82
C LEU A 341 21.33 22.93 22.51
N ARG A 342 20.25 22.24 22.86
CA ARG A 342 19.19 22.77 23.72
C ARG A 342 19.59 22.62 25.18
N ASP A 343 19.26 23.63 25.98
CA ASP A 343 19.47 23.60 27.42
C ASP A 343 18.74 22.39 28.04
N PRO A 344 19.36 21.68 29.01
CA PRO A 344 18.60 20.79 29.88
C PRO A 344 17.55 21.64 30.60
N ARG A 345 16.28 21.26 30.49
CA ARG A 345 15.21 21.89 31.27
C ARG A 345 15.36 21.59 32.75
#